data_AF-A0A088E661-F1
#
_entry.id   AF-A0A088E661-F1
#
_cell.length_a   1.000
_cell.length_b   1.000
_cell.length_c   1.000
_cell.angle_alpha   90.00
_cell.angle_beta   90.00
_cell.angle_gamma   90.00
#
_symmetry.space_group_name_H-M   'P 1'
#
loop_
_entity.id
_entity.type
_entity.pdbx_description
1 polymer ?
#
loop_
_entity_poly.entity_id
_entity_poly.type
_entity_poly.pdbx_seq_one_letter_code
_entity_poly.pdbx_strand_id
1 'polypeptide(L)'
;MDATIIYYDPVTVPVFPDVSLVGIKYEREEKRSVNSVEEMEQLAVEGKVVLVRAKGTIALNIGLKVTYPFNEIVNVKRVGVPREFTNDGVKVEYKEVLEPYGYVGVNINFSPSLPFIIVETEQGGRIISLSSIQDTKPEVPRESKTPEKKRKKRAKKSRKRRKVKSKGSRKSRGV
;
A
#
# COMPACT_ATOMS: atom_id res chain seq x y z
N MET A 1 -16.42 13.04 -16.94
CA MET A 1 -17.50 12.33 -16.23
C MET A 1 -17.99 13.21 -15.11
N ASP A 2 -19.28 13.26 -14.86
CA ASP A 2 -19.80 14.05 -13.73
C ASP A 2 -19.53 13.29 -12.43
N ALA A 3 -18.74 13.91 -11.55
CA ALA A 3 -18.41 13.40 -10.24
C ALA A 3 -18.99 14.32 -9.16
N THR A 4 -19.44 13.71 -8.07
CA THR A 4 -19.80 14.40 -6.84
C THR A 4 -18.64 14.28 -5.88
N ILE A 5 -18.09 15.41 -5.47
CA ILE A 5 -16.97 15.49 -4.53
C ILE A 5 -17.54 15.99 -3.21
N ILE A 6 -17.39 15.19 -2.16
CA ILE A 6 -17.83 15.54 -0.81
C ILE A 6 -16.59 15.75 0.05
N TYR A 7 -16.54 16.90 0.70
CA TYR A 7 -15.48 17.28 1.63
C TYR A 7 -15.95 17.07 3.05
N TYR A 8 -15.08 16.46 3.86
CA TYR A 8 -15.27 16.23 5.26
C TYR A 8 -14.14 16.81 6.09
N ASP A 9 -14.50 17.40 7.22
CA ASP A 9 -13.56 17.79 8.27
C ASP A 9 -13.26 16.59 9.18
N PRO A 10 -11.99 16.25 9.40
CA PRO A 10 -11.61 15.17 10.30
C PRO A 10 -11.82 15.56 11.76
N VAL A 11 -12.28 14.59 12.57
CA VAL A 11 -12.45 14.75 14.02
C VAL A 11 -11.75 13.58 14.70
N THR A 12 -10.80 13.86 15.58
CA THR A 12 -10.13 12.82 16.36
C THR A 12 -10.95 12.47 17.60
N VAL A 13 -11.33 11.20 17.73
CA VAL A 13 -12.10 10.67 18.86
C VAL A 13 -11.17 9.75 19.68
N PRO A 14 -10.69 10.18 20.86
CA PRO A 14 -9.85 9.34 21.71
C PRO A 14 -10.67 8.22 22.36
N VAL A 15 -10.26 6.96 22.20
CA VAL A 15 -10.96 5.80 22.79
C VAL A 15 -10.14 5.22 23.95
N PHE A 16 -8.84 5.03 23.73
CA PHE A 16 -7.86 4.64 24.75
C PHE A 16 -6.68 5.63 24.71
N PRO A 17 -5.81 5.65 25.73
CA PRO A 17 -4.64 6.53 25.75
C PRO A 17 -3.77 6.42 24.48
N ASP A 18 -3.61 5.21 23.96
CA ASP A 18 -2.78 4.93 22.77
C ASP A 18 -3.59 4.70 21.48
N VAL A 19 -4.92 4.84 21.53
CA VAL A 19 -5.80 4.55 20.39
C VAL A 19 -6.84 5.65 20.21
N SER A 20 -6.83 6.26 19.04
CA SER A 20 -7.81 7.27 18.64
C SER A 20 -8.39 6.94 17.28
N LEU A 21 -9.68 7.17 17.13
CA LEU A 21 -10.38 7.02 15.86
C LEU A 21 -10.40 8.34 15.11
N VAL A 22 -10.34 8.28 13.78
CA VAL A 22 -10.49 9.45 12.91
C VAL A 22 -11.91 9.44 12.36
N GLY A 23 -12.78 10.21 13.00
CA GLY A 23 -14.14 10.47 12.56
C GLY A 23 -14.17 11.54 11.47
N ILE A 24 -15.30 11.64 10.79
CA ILE A 24 -15.53 12.67 9.76
C ILE A 24 -16.83 13.44 10.03
N LYS A 25 -16.78 14.74 9.75
CA LYS A 25 -17.93 15.65 9.78
C LYS A 25 -18.13 16.26 8.40
N TYR A 26 -19.38 16.25 7.92
CA TYR A 26 -19.71 16.83 6.61
C TYR A 26 -19.44 18.33 6.60
N GLU A 27 -18.77 18.80 5.55
CA GLU A 27 -18.49 20.22 5.34
C GLU A 27 -19.24 20.77 4.12
N ARG A 28 -18.96 20.24 2.92
CA ARG A 28 -19.52 20.74 1.65
C ARG A 28 -19.49 19.71 0.54
N GLU A 29 -20.30 19.93 -0.48
CA GLU A 29 -20.40 19.09 -1.67
C GLU A 29 -20.27 19.93 -2.95
N GLU A 30 -19.48 19.44 -3.90
CA GLU A 30 -19.25 20.10 -5.19
C GLU A 30 -19.43 19.10 -6.33
N LYS A 31 -20.09 19.54 -7.41
CA LYS A 31 -20.17 18.76 -8.64
C LYS A 31 -19.06 19.22 -9.58
N ARG A 32 -18.21 18.28 -9.99
CA ARG A 32 -17.07 18.58 -10.86
C ARG A 32 -16.99 17.54 -11.97
N SER A 33 -16.69 17.99 -13.18
CA SER A 33 -16.33 17.10 -14.26
C SER A 33 -14.89 16.62 -14.06
N VAL A 34 -14.72 15.31 -13.88
CA VAL A 34 -13.40 14.66 -13.77
C VAL A 34 -13.13 13.89 -15.06
N ASN A 35 -11.91 13.94 -15.57
CA ASN A 35 -11.57 13.40 -16.88
C ASN A 35 -11.19 11.91 -16.83
N SER A 36 -10.66 11.43 -15.70
CA SER A 36 -10.19 10.04 -15.54
C SER A 36 -10.40 9.49 -14.12
N VAL A 37 -10.20 8.18 -13.94
CA VAL A 37 -10.22 7.52 -12.62
C VAL A 37 -9.00 7.90 -11.80
N GLU A 38 -7.84 8.04 -12.44
CA GLU A 38 -6.59 8.46 -11.80
C GLU A 38 -6.70 9.87 -11.18
N GLU A 39 -7.42 10.79 -11.85
CA GLU A 39 -7.71 12.10 -11.28
C GLU A 39 -8.57 11.99 -10.00
N MET A 40 -9.46 11.00 -9.90
CA MET A 40 -10.28 10.82 -8.69
C MET A 40 -9.45 10.39 -7.49
N GLU A 41 -8.44 9.54 -7.69
CA GLU A 41 -7.53 9.08 -6.61
C GLU A 41 -6.55 10.18 -6.19
N GLN A 42 -6.20 11.10 -7.09
CA GLN A 42 -5.25 12.19 -6.82
C GLN A 42 -5.89 13.43 -6.19
N LEU A 43 -7.22 13.51 -6.13
CA LEU A 43 -7.95 14.60 -5.48
C LEU A 43 -7.88 14.48 -3.95
N ALA A 44 -6.68 14.66 -3.40
CA ALA A 44 -6.45 14.82 -1.97
C ALA A 44 -6.31 16.30 -1.62
N VAL A 45 -7.02 16.75 -0.60
CA VAL A 45 -6.84 18.09 -0.01
C VAL A 45 -6.18 17.91 1.34
N GLU A 46 -5.08 18.60 1.56
CA GLU A 46 -4.35 18.52 2.83
C GLU A 46 -5.26 18.90 4.00
N GLY A 47 -5.24 18.08 5.05
CA GLY A 47 -6.05 18.31 6.25
C GLY A 47 -7.52 17.90 6.13
N LYS A 48 -7.99 17.45 4.96
CA LYS A 48 -9.38 17.08 4.72
C LYS A 48 -9.52 15.65 4.23
N VAL A 49 -10.72 15.11 4.38
CA VAL A 49 -11.11 13.83 3.79
C VAL A 49 -12.05 14.10 2.63
N VAL A 50 -11.74 13.53 1.47
CA VAL A 50 -12.47 13.76 0.22
C VAL A 50 -13.04 12.44 -0.26
N LEU A 51 -14.36 12.41 -0.44
CA LEU A 51 -15.07 11.28 -1.05
C LEU A 51 -15.50 11.69 -2.46
N VAL A 52 -14.97 11.01 -3.46
CA VAL A 52 -15.32 11.24 -4.87
C VAL A 52 -16.21 10.10 -5.34
N ARG A 53 -17.42 10.43 -5.81
CA ARG A 53 -18.38 9.47 -6.37
C ARG A 53 -18.64 9.79 -7.84
N ALA A 54 -18.33 8.86 -8.74
CA ALA A 54 -18.61 9.00 -10.17
C ALA A 54 -19.01 7.65 -10.77
N LYS A 55 -20.12 7.59 -11.53
CA LYS A 55 -20.56 6.44 -12.36
C LYS A 55 -20.21 5.03 -11.80
N GLY A 56 -20.56 4.77 -10.54
CA GLY A 56 -20.38 3.47 -9.89
C GLY A 56 -19.03 3.22 -9.21
N THR A 57 -18.08 4.15 -9.31
CA THR A 57 -16.83 4.13 -8.54
C THR A 57 -16.88 5.15 -7.40
N ILE A 58 -16.26 4.77 -6.28
CA ILE A 58 -16.11 5.58 -5.08
C ILE A 58 -14.63 5.57 -4.74
N ALA A 59 -14.02 6.75 -4.65
CA ALA A 59 -12.65 6.92 -4.17
C ALA A 59 -12.69 7.73 -2.86
N LEU A 60 -11.99 7.23 -1.84
CA LEU A 60 -11.83 7.89 -0.55
C LEU A 60 -10.38 8.33 -0.40
N ASN A 61 -10.15 9.64 -0.41
CA ASN A 61 -8.83 10.22 -0.26
C ASN A 61 -8.70 10.87 1.11
N ILE A 62 -7.77 10.37 1.91
CA ILE A 62 -7.49 10.88 3.26
C ILE A 62 -6.26 11.78 3.17
N GLY A 63 -6.45 13.09 3.22
CA GLY A 63 -5.37 14.08 3.19
C GLY A 63 -4.63 14.25 4.52
N LEU A 64 -4.60 13.19 5.34
CA LEU A 64 -4.09 13.18 6.71
C LEU A 64 -3.22 11.93 6.91
N LYS A 65 -2.22 12.03 7.78
CA LYS A 65 -1.44 10.87 8.20
C LYS A 65 -2.26 10.05 9.20
N VAL A 66 -2.74 8.89 8.77
CA VAL A 66 -3.48 7.95 9.60
C VAL A 66 -2.67 6.65 9.71
N THR A 67 -2.56 6.08 10.91
CA THR A 67 -1.80 4.84 11.13
C THR A 67 -2.39 3.67 10.35
N TYR A 68 -3.71 3.53 10.39
CA TYR A 68 -4.45 2.51 9.65
C TYR A 68 -5.69 3.14 8.99
N PRO A 69 -5.62 3.49 7.69
CA PRO A 69 -6.77 4.00 6.96
C PRO A 69 -7.76 2.88 6.63
N PHE A 70 -9.05 3.18 6.68
CA PHE A 70 -10.09 2.30 6.16
C PHE A 70 -10.32 2.57 4.67
N ASN A 71 -10.71 1.52 3.93
CA ASN A 71 -11.02 1.63 2.50
C ASN A 71 -12.32 2.42 2.25
N GLU A 72 -13.18 2.47 3.26
CA GLU A 72 -14.52 3.03 3.21
C GLU A 72 -14.80 3.78 4.51
N ILE A 73 -15.78 4.68 4.48
CA ILE A 73 -16.31 5.27 5.71
C ILE A 73 -17.09 4.16 6.43
N VAL A 74 -16.64 3.78 7.62
CA VAL A 74 -17.24 2.69 8.40
C VAL A 74 -17.78 3.21 9.72
N ASN A 75 -18.83 2.55 10.20
CA ASN A 75 -19.32 2.77 11.56
C ASN A 75 -18.62 1.79 12.50
N VAL A 76 -17.92 2.32 13.50
CA VAL A 76 -17.17 1.53 14.49
C VAL A 76 -18.05 1.37 15.72
N LYS A 77 -18.30 0.13 16.14
CA LYS A 77 -19.14 -0.19 17.30
C LYS A 77 -18.33 -0.22 18.59
N ARG A 78 -17.20 -0.92 18.55
CA ARG A 78 -16.32 -1.06 19.71
C ARG A 78 -14.88 -1.28 19.30
N VAL A 79 -13.97 -0.85 20.16
CA VAL A 79 -12.54 -1.07 20.04
C VAL A 79 -12.06 -1.88 21.23
N GLY A 80 -11.33 -2.95 20.96
CA GLY A 80 -10.71 -3.83 21.95
C GLY A 80 -9.20 -3.63 22.01
N VAL A 81 -8.65 -3.51 23.20
CA VAL A 81 -7.20 -3.49 23.44
C VAL A 81 -6.79 -4.63 24.37
N PRO A 82 -5.66 -5.30 24.12
CA PRO A 82 -5.16 -6.32 25.04
C PRO A 82 -4.68 -5.65 26.32
N ARG A 83 -5.12 -6.16 27.49
CA ARG A 83 -4.67 -5.68 28.80
C ARG A 83 -3.72 -6.65 29.51
N GLU A 84 -4.04 -7.94 29.46
CA GLU A 84 -3.27 -8.96 30.17
C GLU A 84 -2.93 -10.11 29.23
N PHE A 85 -1.64 -10.45 29.18
CA PHE A 85 -1.13 -11.63 28.51
C PHE A 85 -0.89 -12.70 29.57
N THR A 86 -1.69 -13.76 29.53
CA THR A 86 -1.55 -14.93 30.41
C THR A 86 -1.03 -16.10 29.57
N ASN A 87 -0.47 -17.13 30.20
CA ASN A 87 0.01 -18.32 29.48
C ASN A 87 -1.10 -19.02 28.67
N ASP A 88 -2.35 -18.91 29.12
CA ASP A 88 -3.53 -19.56 28.50
C ASP A 88 -4.30 -18.64 27.53
N GLY A 89 -3.93 -17.36 27.40
CA GLY A 89 -4.64 -16.44 26.50
C GLY A 89 -4.46 -14.96 26.80
N VAL A 90 -5.19 -14.14 26.02
CA VAL A 90 -5.15 -12.68 26.10
C VAL A 90 -6.49 -12.16 26.59
N LYS A 91 -6.50 -11.36 27.66
CA LYS A 91 -7.69 -10.61 28.07
C LYS A 91 -7.76 -9.30 27.30
N VAL A 92 -8.89 -9.06 26.66
CA VAL A 92 -9.16 -7.86 25.87
C VAL A 92 -10.16 -6.98 26.62
N GLU A 93 -9.82 -5.70 26.80
CA GLU A 93 -10.74 -4.69 27.27
C GLU A 93 -11.41 -4.03 26.06
N TYR A 94 -12.75 -4.03 26.04
CA TYR A 94 -13.53 -3.38 24.99
C TYR A 94 -14.10 -2.06 25.48
N LYS A 95 -14.04 -1.04 24.62
CA LYS A 95 -14.79 0.21 24.78
C LYS A 95 -15.74 0.40 23.61
N GLU A 96 -16.98 0.71 23.94
CA GLU A 96 -17.99 1.07 22.96
C GLU A 96 -17.74 2.49 22.46
N VAL A 97 -18.02 2.69 21.17
CA VAL A 97 -17.94 3.98 20.49
C VAL A 97 -19.37 4.47 20.33
N LEU A 98 -19.71 5.55 21.01
CA LEU A 98 -21.09 6.04 21.11
C LEU A 98 -21.34 7.24 20.20
N GLU A 99 -20.27 7.84 19.67
CA GLU A 99 -20.34 9.00 18.82
C GLU A 99 -20.92 8.65 17.44
N PRO A 100 -21.85 9.46 16.90
CA PRO A 100 -22.54 9.17 15.65
C PRO A 100 -21.71 9.54 14.40
N TYR A 101 -20.38 9.41 14.48
CA TYR A 101 -19.50 9.75 13.37
C TYR A 101 -19.26 8.54 12.46
N GLY A 102 -19.12 8.79 11.15
CA GLY A 102 -18.45 7.84 10.28
C GLY A 102 -16.94 7.92 10.53
N TYR A 103 -16.24 6.78 10.52
CA TYR A 103 -14.81 6.70 10.75
C TYR A 103 -14.07 6.31 9.48
N VAL A 104 -12.92 6.92 9.25
CA VAL A 104 -12.08 6.71 8.06
C VAL A 104 -10.72 6.10 8.37
N GLY A 105 -10.43 5.90 9.65
CA GLY A 105 -9.27 5.13 10.08
C GLY A 105 -9.02 5.22 11.58
N VAL A 106 -7.92 4.60 11.99
CA VAL A 106 -7.48 4.53 13.37
C VAL A 106 -6.04 4.97 13.48
N ASN A 107 -5.76 5.80 14.47
CA ASN A 107 -4.42 6.16 14.90
C ASN A 107 -4.06 5.35 16.13
N ILE A 108 -2.96 4.61 16.03
CA ILE A 108 -2.53 3.64 17.03
C ILE A 108 -1.06 3.92 17.35
N ASN A 109 -0.76 4.10 18.63
CA ASN A 109 0.60 4.16 19.11
C ASN A 109 1.00 2.77 19.62
N PHE A 110 1.63 1.96 18.76
CA PHE A 110 2.04 0.62 19.13
C PHE A 110 3.16 0.66 20.17
N SER A 111 2.96 -0.12 21.22
CA SER A 111 3.93 -0.34 22.30
C SER A 111 4.06 -1.84 22.56
N PRO A 112 5.11 -2.32 23.25
CA PRO A 112 5.22 -3.73 23.63
C PRO A 112 4.01 -4.24 24.44
N SER A 113 3.35 -3.33 25.17
CA SER A 113 2.10 -3.58 25.90
C SER A 113 0.85 -3.61 25.02
N LEU A 114 0.89 -3.01 23.82
CA LEU A 114 -0.21 -2.93 22.88
C LEU A 114 0.21 -3.48 21.50
N PRO A 115 0.41 -4.81 21.36
CA PRO A 115 0.89 -5.41 20.11
C PRO A 115 -0.15 -5.44 18.98
N PHE A 116 -1.44 -5.45 19.33
CA PHE A 116 -2.55 -5.40 18.39
C PHE A 116 -3.76 -4.73 19.02
N ILE A 117 -4.70 -4.30 18.19
CA ILE A 117 -6.03 -3.85 18.61
C ILE A 117 -7.09 -4.62 17.82
N ILE A 118 -8.29 -4.67 18.34
CA ILE A 118 -9.45 -5.26 17.68
C ILE A 118 -10.44 -4.13 17.41
N VAL A 119 -10.83 -3.94 16.15
CA VAL A 119 -11.85 -2.95 15.78
C VAL A 119 -13.05 -3.70 15.26
N GLU A 120 -14.20 -3.50 15.90
CA GLU A 120 -15.45 -4.06 15.43
C GLU A 120 -16.28 -3.00 14.72
N THR A 121 -16.59 -3.30 13.47
CA THR A 121 -17.40 -2.48 12.58
C THR A 121 -18.71 -3.18 12.25
N GLU A 122 -19.62 -2.49 11.57
CA GLU A 122 -20.82 -3.11 11.00
C GLU A 122 -20.51 -4.27 10.03
N GLN A 123 -19.38 -4.20 9.32
CA GLN A 123 -18.93 -5.22 8.38
C GLN A 123 -18.23 -6.41 9.06
N GLY A 124 -17.95 -6.33 10.36
CA GLY A 124 -17.27 -7.36 11.14
C GLY A 124 -16.09 -6.85 11.98
N GLY A 125 -15.44 -7.78 12.69
CA GLY A 125 -14.26 -7.52 13.50
C GLY A 125 -12.96 -7.66 12.71
N ARG A 126 -12.06 -6.68 12.84
CA ARG A 126 -10.71 -6.70 12.27
C ARG A 126 -9.67 -6.57 13.37
N ILE A 127 -8.61 -7.37 13.28
CA ILE A 127 -7.45 -7.27 14.16
C ILE A 127 -6.38 -6.46 13.44
N ILE A 128 -5.94 -5.37 14.05
CA ILE A 128 -4.91 -4.48 13.50
C ILE A 128 -3.66 -4.63 14.37
N SER A 129 -2.58 -5.13 13.79
CA SER A 129 -1.28 -5.26 14.43
C SER A 129 -0.21 -4.48 13.66
N LEU A 130 0.99 -4.38 14.22
CA LEU A 130 2.14 -3.78 13.52
C LEU A 130 2.39 -4.39 12.13
N SER A 131 2.18 -5.70 11.98
CA SER A 131 2.32 -6.39 10.69
C SER A 131 1.25 -6.02 9.68
N SER A 132 0.12 -5.46 10.10
CA SER A 132 -0.94 -4.98 9.20
C SER A 132 -0.61 -3.63 8.57
N ILE A 133 0.35 -2.90 9.12
CA ILE A 133 0.71 -1.53 8.71
C ILE A 133 2.07 -1.51 8.02
N GLN A 134 3.00 -2.32 8.52
CA GLN A 134 4.23 -2.60 7.80
C GLN A 134 3.86 -3.57 6.69
N ASP A 135 3.64 -3.05 5.48
CA ASP A 135 3.66 -3.85 4.26
C ASP A 135 4.93 -4.71 4.29
N THR A 136 4.80 -5.94 4.78
CA THR A 136 5.82 -6.95 4.55
C THR A 136 5.73 -7.20 3.07
N LYS A 137 6.50 -6.43 2.29
CA LYS A 137 7.02 -6.92 1.02
C LYS A 137 7.46 -8.33 1.33
N PRO A 138 6.86 -9.38 0.75
CA PRO A 138 7.44 -10.70 0.92
C PRO A 138 8.90 -10.53 0.52
N GLU A 139 9.82 -10.84 1.43
CA GLU A 139 11.19 -11.10 1.02
C GLU A 139 11.04 -12.24 0.03
N VAL A 140 10.98 -11.90 -1.27
CA VAL A 140 11.21 -12.86 -2.33
C VAL A 140 12.47 -13.55 -1.87
N PRO A 141 12.44 -14.86 -1.56
CA PRO A 141 13.65 -15.56 -1.17
C PRO A 141 14.62 -15.21 -2.27
N ARG A 142 15.69 -14.49 -1.94
CA ARG A 142 16.75 -14.25 -2.92
C ARG A 142 17.20 -15.66 -3.22
N GLU A 143 16.75 -16.22 -4.34
CA GLU A 143 17.30 -17.45 -4.87
C GLU A 143 18.79 -17.27 -4.72
N SER A 144 19.39 -18.12 -3.89
CA SER A 144 20.81 -18.09 -3.62
C SER A 144 21.46 -18.01 -4.99
N LYS A 145 22.05 -16.85 -5.34
CA LYS A 145 22.71 -16.65 -6.62
C LYS A 145 23.69 -17.80 -6.74
N THR A 146 23.34 -18.79 -7.55
CA THR A 146 24.26 -19.86 -7.90
C THR A 146 25.49 -19.15 -8.43
N PRO A 147 26.71 -19.44 -7.92
CA PRO A 147 27.89 -18.73 -8.36
C PRO A 147 28.03 -19.00 -9.86
N GLU A 148 27.76 -17.95 -10.64
CA GLU A 148 27.92 -17.92 -12.07
C GLU A 148 29.33 -18.44 -12.39
N LYS A 149 29.41 -19.67 -12.92
CA LYS A 149 30.67 -20.28 -13.33
C LYS A 149 31.31 -19.30 -14.33
N LYS A 150 32.36 -18.60 -13.88
CA LYS A 150 33.19 -17.71 -14.70
C LYS A 150 33.46 -18.36 -16.05
N ARG A 151 32.75 -17.92 -17.09
CA ARG A 151 33.06 -18.28 -18.48
C ARG A 151 34.50 -17.85 -18.74
N LYS A 152 35.42 -18.81 -18.82
CA LYS A 152 36.81 -18.60 -19.21
C LYS A 152 36.83 -17.79 -20.51
N LYS A 153 37.31 -16.54 -20.45
CA LYS A 153 37.64 -15.71 -21.61
C LYS A 153 38.61 -16.51 -22.50
N ARG A 154 38.12 -17.12 -23.59
CA ARG A 154 38.98 -17.71 -24.60
C ARG A 154 39.68 -16.57 -25.33
N ALA A 155 40.99 -16.47 -25.17
CA ALA A 155 41.82 -15.52 -25.89
C ALA A 155 41.62 -15.68 -27.41
N LYS A 156 41.41 -14.55 -28.11
CA LYS A 156 41.44 -14.49 -29.58
C LYS A 156 42.79 -15.03 -30.04
N LYS A 157 42.80 -16.24 -30.59
CA LYS A 157 43.98 -16.85 -31.20
C LYS A 157 44.32 -16.03 -32.45
N SER A 158 45.32 -15.15 -32.35
CA SER A 158 45.82 -14.36 -33.48
C SER A 158 46.34 -15.31 -34.56
N ARG A 159 45.57 -15.51 -35.64
CA ARG A 159 46.06 -16.21 -36.84
C ARG A 159 47.10 -15.33 -37.50
N LYS A 160 48.37 -15.65 -37.26
CA LYS A 160 49.55 -15.10 -37.94
C LYS A 160 49.39 -15.38 -39.44
N ARG A 161 48.98 -14.37 -40.22
CA ARG A 161 48.94 -14.41 -41.70
C ARG A 161 50.38 -14.64 -42.19
N ARG A 162 50.68 -15.85 -42.68
CA ARG A 162 51.96 -16.14 -43.33
C ARG A 162 51.89 -15.63 -44.78
N LYS A 163 52.79 -14.74 -45.16
CA LYS A 163 52.93 -14.22 -46.54
C LYS A 163 53.39 -15.35 -47.49
N VAL A 164 52.56 -15.58 -48.51
CA VAL A 164 52.86 -15.70 -49.95
C VAL A 164 54.09 -16.49 -50.40
N LYS A 165 53.87 -17.48 -51.29
CA LYS A 165 54.58 -17.57 -52.59
C LYS A 165 53.62 -18.06 -53.68
N SER A 166 53.29 -17.18 -54.61
CA SER A 166 52.63 -17.43 -55.90
C SER A 166 53.49 -18.30 -56.80
N LYS A 167 52.88 -19.19 -57.62
CA LYS A 167 53.41 -19.65 -58.92
C LYS A 167 52.35 -20.45 -59.70
N GLY A 168 52.13 -20.07 -60.97
CA GLY A 168 51.51 -20.89 -62.03
C GLY A 168 50.00 -20.66 -62.20
N SER A 169 49.52 -19.78 -63.08
CA SER A 169 49.49 -19.88 -64.55
C SER A 169 48.77 -21.13 -65.07
N ARG A 170 47.54 -20.98 -65.56
CA ARG A 170 47.26 -21.05 -67.02
C ARG A 170 45.82 -20.66 -67.37
N LYS A 171 45.73 -19.77 -68.36
CA LYS A 171 44.58 -19.49 -69.23
C LYS A 171 44.14 -20.75 -69.99
N SER A 172 42.83 -20.92 -70.17
CA SER A 172 42.23 -21.25 -71.47
C SER A 172 40.71 -21.08 -71.39
N ARG A 173 40.18 -20.07 -72.10
CA ARG A 173 39.17 -20.16 -73.19
C ARG A 173 37.80 -20.72 -72.72
N GLY A 174 36.68 -20.02 -72.78
CA GLY A 174 36.25 -18.95 -73.68
C GLY A 174 35.25 -19.53 -74.68
N VAL A 175 34.00 -19.06 -74.54
CA VAL A 175 32.75 -19.37 -75.27
C VAL A 175 32.06 -20.67 -74.86
#